data_AF-A0A5J4R7N0-F1
#
_entry.id   AF-A0A5J4R7N0-F1
#
_cell.length_a   1.000
_cell.length_b   1.000
_cell.length_c   1.000
_cell.angle_alpha   90.00
_cell.angle_beta   90.00
_cell.angle_gamma   90.00
#
_symmetry.space_group_name_H-M   'P 1'
#
loop_
_entity.id
_entity.type
_entity.pdbx_description
1 polymer ?
#
loop_
_entity_poly.entity_id
_entity_poly.type
_entity_poly.pdbx_seq_one_letter_code
_entity_poly.pdbx_strand_id
1 'polypeptide(L)' 'MRTICFYFEIHKIIHLKRYRFFDIGTDHYYYDDYLNVSNITKMR' A
#
# COMPACT_ATOMS: atom_id res chain seq x y z
N MET A 1 -11.00 -37.91 -2.42
CA MET A 1 -10.71 -36.95 -1.33
C MET A 1 -10.60 -35.57 -1.95
N ARG A 2 -11.31 -34.57 -1.43
CA ARG A 2 -11.21 -33.20 -1.96
C ARG A 2 -10.26 -32.40 -1.07
N THR A 3 -9.25 -31.80 -1.67
CA THR A 3 -8.27 -30.93 -1.00
C THR A 3 -8.58 -29.48 -1.34
N ILE A 4 -8.54 -28.63 -0.32
CA ILE A 4 -8.65 -27.18 -0.47
C ILE A 4 -7.24 -26.60 -0.47
N CYS A 5 -6.95 -25.71 -1.41
CA CYS A 5 -5.69 -24.98 -1.49
C CYS A 5 -6.01 -23.48 -1.32
N PHE A 6 -5.36 -22.83 -0.36
CA PHE A 6 -5.44 -21.38 -0.17
C PHE A 6 -4.17 -20.73 -0.72
N TYR A 7 -4.36 -19.65 -1.47
CA TYR A 7 -3.26 -18.83 -1.96
C TYR A 7 -3.42 -17.42 -1.41
N PHE A 8 -2.36 -16.90 -0.79
CA PHE A 8 -2.34 -15.58 -0.19
C PHE A 8 -1.20 -14.76 -0.79
N GLU A 9 -1.52 -13.54 -1.21
CA GLU A 9 -0.51 -12.55 -1.61
C GLU A 9 -0.26 -11.61 -0.44
N ILE A 10 0.85 -11.81 0.26
CA ILE A 10 1.18 -11.07 1.49
C ILE A 10 1.98 -9.80 1.19
N HIS A 11 2.68 -9.74 0.05
CA HIS A 11 3.52 -8.61 -0.31
C HIS A 11 2.89 -7.79 -1.43
N LYS A 12 2.30 -6.65 -1.08
CA LYS A 12 1.86 -5.62 -2.02
C LYS A 12 2.73 -4.38 -1.82
N ILE A 13 3.01 -3.70 -2.93
CA ILE A 13 3.77 -2.44 -2.89
C ILE A 13 2.93 -1.39 -2.18
N ILE A 14 3.49 -0.86 -1.09
CA ILE A 14 2.91 0.27 -0.37
C ILE A 14 3.39 1.53 -1.11
N HIS A 15 2.45 2.36 -1.54
CA HIS A 15 2.75 3.63 -2.17
C HIS A 15 3.33 4.58 -1.13
N LEU A 16 4.53 5.04 -1.43
CA LEU A 16 5.22 6.07 -0.68
C LEU A 16 4.77 7.43 -1.19
N LYS A 17 4.62 8.38 -0.26
CA LYS A 17 4.29 9.74 -0.60
C LYS A 17 5.45 10.36 -1.38
N ARG A 18 5.13 11.08 -2.44
CA ARG A 18 6.13 11.76 -3.26
C ARG A 18 6.52 13.09 -2.59
N TYR A 19 7.64 13.10 -1.88
CA TYR A 19 8.19 14.31 -1.27
C TYR A 19 8.95 15.16 -2.30
N ARG A 20 8.68 16.47 -2.34
CA ARG A 20 9.59 17.41 -3.01
C ARG A 20 10.67 17.83 -2.03
N PHE A 21 11.79 18.31 -2.55
CA PHE A 21 12.95 18.70 -1.75
C PHE A 21 12.60 19.65 -0.58
N PHE A 22 11.70 20.61 -0.81
CA PHE A 22 11.24 21.55 0.22
C PHE A 22 10.25 20.97 1.23
N ASP A 23 9.62 19.85 0.91
CA ASP A 23 8.62 19.21 1.78
C ASP A 23 9.30 18.22 2.77
N ILE A 24 10.62 17.99 2.62
CA ILE A 24 11.42 17.11 3.49
C ILE A 24 11.53 17.76 4.89
N GLY A 25 10.98 17.09 5.90
CA GLY A 25 11.03 17.54 7.30
C GLY A 25 9.84 18.39 7.76
N THR A 26 8.92 18.73 6.85
CA THR A 26 7.66 19.41 7.22
C THR A 26 6.55 18.40 7.54
N ASP A 27 6.56 17.24 6.88
CA ASP A 27 5.62 16.15 7.10
C ASP A 27 6.39 14.86 7.41
N HIS A 28 5.98 14.19 8.47
CA HIS A 28 6.57 12.94 8.97
C HIS A 28 5.84 11.71 8.41
N TYR A 29 4.79 11.90 7.61
CA TYR A 29 3.93 10.83 7.14
C TYR A 29 4.41 10.23 5.80
N TYR A 30 5.17 9.15 5.88
CA TYR A 30 5.88 8.59 4.71
C TYR A 30 4.97 7.91 3.67
N TYR A 31 3.79 7.45 4.08
CA TYR A 31 2.91 6.63 3.25
C TYR A 31 1.82 7.46 2.56
N ASP A 32 1.48 7.09 1.33
CA ASP A 32 0.31 7.63 0.65
C ASP A 32 -0.92 6.76 0.98
N ASP A 33 -1.51 7.02 2.14
CA ASP A 33 -2.66 6.25 2.64
C ASP A 33 -3.85 6.29 1.70
N TYR A 34 -4.07 7.41 1.02
CA TYR A 34 -5.18 7.53 0.07
C TYR A 34 -4.98 6.55 -1.09
N LEU A 35 -3.79 6.55 -1.70
CA LEU A 35 -3.47 5.60 -2.76
C LEU A 35 -3.45 4.16 -2.24
N ASN A 36 -2.91 3.92 -1.05
CA ASN A 36 -2.88 2.58 -0.45
C ASN A 36 -4.30 2.02 -0.20
N VAL A 37 -5.19 2.80 0.41
CA VAL A 37 -6.59 2.42 0.65
C VAL A 37 -7.34 2.22 -0.66
N SER A 38 -7.14 3.10 -1.65
CA SER A 38 -7.80 2.96 -2.96
C SER A 38 -7.38 1.68 -3.69
N ASN A 39 -6.09 1.31 -3.63
CA ASN A 39 -5.58 0.08 -4.21
C ASN A 39 -6.11 -1.17 -3.50
N ILE A 40 -6.17 -1.17 -2.17
CA ILE A 40 -6.74 -2.28 -1.40
C ILE A 40 -8.24 -2.43 -1.73
N THR A 41 -8.97 -1.33 -1.82
CA THR A 41 -10.40 -1.35 -2.16
C THR A 41 -10.65 -1.85 -3.58
N LYS A 42 -9.75 -1.55 -4.52
CA LYS A 42 -9.83 -2.04 -5.90
C LYS A 42 -9.51 -3.54 -6.05
N MET A 43 -8.79 -4.12 -5.10
CA MET A 43 -8.51 -5.57 -5.07
C MET A 43 -9.66 -6.40 -4.47
N ARG A 44 -10.65 -5.75 -3.86
CA ARG A 44 -11.82 -6.39 -3.27
C ARG A 44 -12.95 -6.50 -4.29
#